data_AF-A0A372QKU5-F1
#
_entry.id   AF-A0A372QKU5-F1
#
_cell.length_a   1.000
_cell.length_b   1.000
_cell.length_c   1.000
_cell.angle_alpha   90.00
_cell.angle_beta   90.00
_cell.angle_gamma   90.00
#
_symmetry.space_group_name_H-M   'P 1'
#
loop_
_entity.id
_entity.type
_entity.pdbx_description
1 polymer ?
#
loop_
_entity_poly.entity_id
_entity_poly.type
_entity_poly.pdbx_seq_one_letter_code
_entity_poly.pdbx_strand_id
1 'polypeptide(L)'
;MTITDAIGGAIEVTKGLNEIKSSNLAFAKEALQITAQAGEAITPFIPLIGLAATAIVEIINIYQTSQYNKRICNSLLDRARLSEIAIDQLIRRRKENEKNFKSQVWYHAFNRFVEILGKIKTFAEKVSQLQGFKVYFKAKSVSEKFNLLMDDYDNAMKDLNFTMAIANDQQRQIDNESLKADLSEMNEVVFLFFFSF
;
A
#
# COMPACT_ATOMS: atom_id res chain seq x y z
N MET A 1 2.38 -27.95 9.17
CA MET A 1 2.70 -27.24 7.90
C MET A 1 2.67 -28.27 6.80
N THR A 2 1.74 -28.16 5.85
CA THR A 2 1.67 -29.12 4.74
C THR A 2 2.66 -28.74 3.64
N ILE A 3 3.04 -29.71 2.80
CA ILE A 3 3.95 -29.48 1.66
C ILE A 3 3.38 -28.39 0.72
N THR A 4 2.05 -28.34 0.58
CA THR A 4 1.30 -27.31 -0.15
C THR A 4 1.47 -25.89 0.42
N ASP A 5 1.51 -25.72 1.74
CA ASP A 5 1.69 -24.40 2.37
C ASP A 5 3.11 -23.88 2.16
N ALA A 6 4.11 -24.77 2.24
CA ALA A 6 5.51 -24.43 2.00
C ALA A 6 5.78 -24.08 0.53
N ILE A 7 5.14 -24.79 -0.41
CA ILE A 7 5.23 -24.51 -1.84
C ILE A 7 4.52 -23.19 -2.19
N GLY A 8 3.34 -22.93 -1.60
CA GLY A 8 2.62 -21.67 -1.78
C GLY A 8 3.44 -20.45 -1.36
N GLY A 9 4.06 -20.51 -0.16
CA GLY A 9 4.94 -19.44 0.32
C GLY A 9 6.21 -19.26 -0.53
N ALA A 10 6.82 -20.35 -1.01
CA ALA A 10 7.98 -20.25 -1.89
C ALA A 10 7.64 -19.65 -3.27
N ILE A 11 6.47 -19.95 -3.83
CA ILE A 11 6.00 -19.41 -5.10
C ILE A 11 5.71 -17.90 -4.98
N GLU A 12 5.07 -17.46 -3.89
CA GLU A 12 4.86 -16.02 -3.60
C GLU A 12 6.19 -15.26 -3.46
N VAL A 13 7.15 -15.83 -2.73
CA VAL A 13 8.49 -15.24 -2.57
C VAL A 13 9.21 -15.12 -3.91
N THR A 14 9.11 -16.13 -4.78
CA THR A 14 9.78 -16.12 -6.09
C THR A 14 9.12 -15.14 -7.08
N LYS A 15 7.77 -15.04 -7.05
CA LYS A 15 7.00 -14.07 -7.83
C LYS A 15 7.33 -12.64 -7.40
N GLY A 16 7.34 -12.37 -6.10
CA GLY A 16 7.74 -11.07 -5.54
C GLY A 16 9.17 -10.69 -5.92
N LEU A 17 10.12 -11.63 -5.91
CA LEU A 17 11.50 -11.38 -6.33
C LEU A 17 11.63 -10.96 -7.81
N ASN A 18 10.88 -11.60 -8.71
CA ASN A 18 10.89 -11.28 -10.14
C ASN A 18 10.21 -9.93 -10.41
N GLU A 19 9.09 -9.66 -9.75
CA GLU A 19 8.41 -8.36 -9.81
C GLU A 19 9.33 -7.25 -9.31
N ILE A 20 10.03 -7.44 -8.19
CA ILE A 20 11.01 -6.48 -7.65
C ILE A 20 12.16 -6.25 -8.64
N LYS A 21 12.71 -7.30 -9.25
CA LYS A 21 13.81 -7.17 -10.24
C LYS A 21 13.37 -6.39 -11.47
N SER A 22 12.14 -6.61 -11.94
CA SER A 22 11.54 -5.89 -13.06
C SER A 22 11.02 -4.50 -12.70
N SER A 23 10.79 -4.22 -11.40
CA SER A 23 10.29 -2.95 -10.93
C SER A 23 11.38 -1.86 -11.02
N ASN A 24 10.95 -0.61 -11.20
CA ASN A 24 11.83 0.56 -11.11
C ASN A 24 12.02 1.03 -9.66
N LEU A 25 11.61 0.24 -8.67
CA LEU A 25 11.77 0.60 -7.25
C LEU A 25 13.24 0.48 -6.83
N ALA A 26 13.93 1.61 -6.77
CA ALA A 26 15.35 1.67 -6.44
C ALA A 26 15.64 1.07 -5.05
N PHE A 27 14.77 1.34 -4.08
CA PHE A 27 14.94 0.88 -2.70
C PHE A 27 14.95 -0.64 -2.57
N ALA A 28 14.14 -1.34 -3.37
CA ALA A 28 14.05 -2.81 -3.31
C ALA A 28 15.32 -3.46 -3.88
N LYS A 29 15.95 -2.84 -4.88
CA LYS A 29 17.26 -3.26 -5.41
C LYS A 29 18.37 -3.03 -4.39
N GLU A 30 18.36 -1.91 -3.69
CA GLU A 30 19.33 -1.62 -2.61
C GLU A 30 19.17 -2.61 -1.44
N ALA A 31 17.93 -2.92 -1.03
CA ALA A 31 17.65 -3.91 0.01
C ALA A 31 18.24 -5.30 -0.35
N LEU A 32 18.10 -5.74 -1.59
CA LEU A 32 18.69 -6.99 -2.07
C LEU A 32 20.23 -6.98 -1.99
N GLN A 33 20.89 -5.85 -2.30
CA GLN A 33 22.35 -5.75 -2.20
C GLN A 33 22.85 -5.83 -0.75
N ILE A 34 22.08 -5.31 0.21
CA ILE A 34 22.43 -5.37 1.64
C ILE A 34 22.43 -6.83 2.13
N THR A 35 21.57 -7.72 1.61
CA THR A 35 21.56 -9.14 2.02
C THR A 35 22.88 -9.88 1.74
N ALA A 36 23.69 -9.38 0.80
CA ALA A 36 25.02 -9.94 0.50
C ALA A 36 26.07 -9.53 1.55
N GLN A 37 25.77 -8.55 2.41
CA GLN A 37 26.67 -8.03 3.44
C GLN A 37 26.16 -8.50 4.82
N ALA A 38 26.69 -9.64 5.28
CA ALA A 38 26.31 -10.22 6.57
C ALA A 38 26.62 -9.26 7.72
N GLY A 39 25.64 -9.03 8.61
CA GLY A 39 25.83 -8.34 9.88
C GLY A 39 25.18 -6.96 10.03
N GLU A 40 24.48 -6.44 9.02
CA GLU A 40 23.74 -5.18 9.17
C GLU A 40 22.44 -5.37 9.99
N ALA A 41 22.13 -4.41 10.87
CA ALA A 41 20.93 -4.48 11.72
C ALA A 41 19.61 -4.54 10.93
N ILE A 42 19.60 -4.01 9.70
CA ILE A 42 18.42 -4.01 8.80
C ILE A 42 18.09 -5.39 8.24
N THR A 43 19.01 -6.37 8.28
CA THR A 43 18.82 -7.69 7.63
C THR A 43 17.47 -8.37 7.95
N PRO A 44 16.97 -8.37 9.21
CA PRO A 44 15.66 -8.97 9.52
C PRO A 44 14.46 -8.29 8.83
N PHE A 45 14.60 -7.02 8.42
CA PHE A 45 13.54 -6.25 7.78
C PHE A 45 13.48 -6.47 6.28
N ILE A 46 14.51 -7.04 5.66
CA ILE A 46 14.58 -7.19 4.20
C ILE A 46 13.40 -8.00 3.63
N PRO A 47 12.97 -9.14 4.23
CA PRO A 47 11.77 -9.83 3.76
C PRO A 47 10.52 -8.94 3.79
N LEU A 48 10.34 -8.13 4.84
CA LEU A 48 9.21 -7.20 4.97
C LEU A 48 9.28 -6.09 3.92
N ILE A 49 10.48 -5.55 3.66
CA ILE A 49 10.71 -4.57 2.58
C ILE A 49 10.33 -5.15 1.22
N GLY A 50 10.65 -6.44 0.97
CA GLY A 50 10.22 -7.14 -0.24
C GLY A 50 8.70 -7.21 -0.38
N LEU A 51 7.99 -7.60 0.68
CA LEU A 51 6.52 -7.63 0.70
C LEU A 51 5.91 -6.24 0.47
N ALA A 52 6.47 -5.20 1.08
CA ALA A 52 6.04 -3.82 0.86
C ALA A 52 6.24 -3.40 -0.61
N ALA A 53 7.39 -3.72 -1.20
CA ALA A 53 7.68 -3.44 -2.60
C ALA A 53 6.68 -4.12 -3.54
N THR A 54 6.38 -5.40 -3.31
CA THR A 54 5.35 -6.13 -4.08
C THR A 54 3.99 -5.45 -3.98
N ALA A 55 3.53 -5.12 -2.77
CA ALA A 55 2.25 -4.44 -2.59
C ALA A 55 2.20 -3.08 -3.32
N ILE A 56 3.28 -2.30 -3.28
CA ILE A 56 3.39 -1.01 -3.98
C ILE A 56 3.32 -1.20 -5.51
N VAL A 57 4.06 -2.17 -6.07
CA VAL A 57 4.02 -2.48 -7.51
C VAL A 57 2.62 -2.90 -7.94
N GLU A 58 1.96 -3.76 -7.16
CA GLU A 58 0.60 -4.19 -7.46
C GLU A 58 -0.40 -3.02 -7.42
N ILE A 59 -0.29 -2.10 -6.45
CA ILE A 59 -1.13 -0.88 -6.39
C ILE A 59 -0.92 0.00 -7.64
N ILE A 60 0.33 0.16 -8.08
CA ILE A 60 0.65 0.91 -9.31
C ILE A 60 -0.04 0.26 -10.52
N ASN A 61 0.07 -1.06 -10.67
CA ASN A 61 -0.55 -1.79 -11.77
C ASN A 61 -2.08 -1.70 -11.75
N ILE A 62 -2.68 -1.78 -10.55
CA ILE A 62 -4.14 -1.63 -10.38
C ILE A 62 -4.57 -0.25 -10.83
N TYR A 63 -3.88 0.82 -10.42
CA TYR A 63 -4.22 2.18 -10.86
C TYR A 63 -4.14 2.30 -12.38
N GLN A 64 -3.03 1.83 -12.99
CA GLN A 64 -2.81 1.90 -14.43
C GLN A 64 -3.88 1.18 -15.26
N THR A 65 -4.47 0.11 -14.71
CA THR A 65 -5.47 -0.72 -15.39
C THR A 65 -6.92 -0.40 -14.96
N SER A 66 -7.10 0.42 -13.92
CA SER A 66 -8.42 0.77 -13.39
C SER A 66 -9.25 1.56 -14.41
N GLN A 67 -10.53 1.19 -14.55
CA GLN A 67 -11.50 1.92 -15.37
C GLN A 67 -12.52 2.68 -14.51
N TYR A 68 -12.72 2.25 -13.26
CA TYR A 68 -13.68 2.80 -12.32
C TYR A 68 -13.00 3.33 -11.07
N ASN A 69 -13.67 4.25 -10.38
CA ASN A 69 -13.23 4.80 -9.09
C ASN A 69 -11.78 5.27 -9.13
N LYS A 70 -11.44 5.96 -10.23
CA LYS A 70 -10.06 6.35 -10.54
C LYS A 70 -9.50 7.31 -9.52
N ARG A 71 -10.33 8.14 -8.86
CA ARG A 71 -9.85 9.09 -7.85
C ARG A 71 -9.48 8.36 -6.58
N ILE A 72 -10.30 7.42 -6.11
CA ILE A 72 -9.94 6.52 -5.01
C ILE A 72 -8.67 5.74 -5.38
N CYS A 73 -8.60 5.15 -6.57
CA CYS A 73 -7.40 4.41 -6.99
C CYS A 73 -6.15 5.30 -7.05
N ASN A 74 -6.28 6.56 -7.48
CA ASN A 74 -5.18 7.52 -7.49
C ASN A 74 -4.71 7.86 -6.07
N SER A 75 -5.64 8.09 -5.13
CA SER A 75 -5.30 8.29 -3.72
C SER A 75 -4.53 7.11 -3.13
N LEU A 76 -4.94 5.88 -3.42
CA LEU A 76 -4.21 4.69 -2.95
C LEU A 76 -2.82 4.58 -3.58
N LEU A 77 -2.67 4.98 -4.85
CA LEU A 77 -1.37 5.09 -5.51
C LEU A 77 -0.48 6.12 -4.82
N ASP A 78 -0.99 7.32 -4.54
CA ASP A 78 -0.22 8.38 -3.88
C ASP A 78 0.30 7.93 -2.51
N ARG A 79 -0.54 7.21 -1.74
CA ARG A 79 -0.11 6.57 -0.47
C ARG A 79 0.99 5.53 -0.69
N ALA A 80 0.86 4.68 -1.70
CA ALA A 80 1.90 3.71 -2.04
C ALA A 80 3.23 4.40 -2.45
N ARG A 81 3.18 5.54 -3.13
CA ARG A 81 4.37 6.34 -3.48
C ARG A 81 5.00 7.03 -2.28
N LEU A 82 4.20 7.53 -1.34
CA LEU A 82 4.72 8.05 -0.07
C LEU A 82 5.43 6.95 0.74
N SER A 83 4.88 5.73 0.73
CA SER A 83 5.51 4.56 1.34
C SER A 83 6.83 4.19 0.67
N GLU A 84 6.87 4.19 -0.66
CA GLU A 84 8.11 3.99 -1.43
C GLU A 84 9.20 4.98 -0.98
N ILE A 85 8.88 6.28 -0.94
CA ILE A 85 9.82 7.33 -0.52
C ILE A 85 10.29 7.12 0.93
N ALA A 86 9.38 6.75 1.83
CA ALA A 86 9.70 6.54 3.24
C ALA A 86 10.64 5.34 3.44
N ILE A 87 10.35 4.20 2.80
CA ILE A 87 11.19 3.00 2.87
C ILE A 87 12.56 3.27 2.24
N ASP A 88 12.60 3.98 1.12
CA ASP A 88 13.81 4.39 0.43
C ASP A 88 14.71 5.29 1.30
N GLN A 89 14.13 6.29 1.97
CA GLN A 89 14.85 7.11 2.95
C GLN A 89 15.38 6.28 4.12
N LEU A 90 14.58 5.34 4.62
CA LEU A 90 14.95 4.45 5.72
C LEU A 90 16.17 3.56 5.37
N ILE A 91 16.19 2.98 4.16
CA ILE A 91 17.29 2.13 3.68
C ILE A 91 18.56 2.95 3.48
N ARG A 92 18.47 4.14 2.89
CA ARG A 92 19.64 5.03 2.73
C ARG A 92 20.24 5.47 4.06
N ARG A 93 19.39 5.78 5.04
CA ARG A 93 19.80 6.22 6.39
C ARG A 93 19.90 5.06 7.37
N ARG A 94 20.15 3.84 6.88
CA ARG A 94 20.04 2.65 7.73
C ARG A 94 21.02 2.62 8.91
N LYS A 95 22.22 3.19 8.72
CA LYS A 95 23.23 3.33 9.78
C LYS A 95 22.77 4.29 10.87
N GLU A 96 22.12 5.39 10.50
CA GLU A 96 21.53 6.36 11.45
C GLU A 96 20.35 5.73 12.21
N ASN A 97 19.64 4.79 11.58
CA ASN A 97 18.49 4.08 12.15
C ASN A 97 18.83 2.75 12.81
N GLU A 98 20.12 2.44 13.04
CA GLU A 98 20.55 1.13 13.56
C GLU A 98 19.87 0.75 14.88
N LYS A 99 19.66 1.73 15.78
CA LYS A 99 18.94 1.52 17.05
C LYS A 99 17.50 1.05 16.82
N ASN A 100 16.82 1.60 15.81
CA ASN A 100 15.46 1.21 15.44
C ASN A 100 15.44 -0.21 14.86
N PHE A 101 16.39 -0.55 13.99
CA PHE A 101 16.47 -1.92 13.45
C PHE A 101 16.82 -2.99 14.49
N LYS A 102 17.43 -2.62 15.61
CA LYS A 102 17.66 -3.52 16.75
C LYS A 102 16.45 -3.63 17.69
N SER A 103 15.40 -2.84 17.47
CA SER A 103 14.22 -2.80 18.33
C SER A 103 13.12 -3.74 17.83
N GLN A 104 12.72 -4.69 18.68
CA GLN A 104 11.58 -5.58 18.40
C GLN A 104 10.27 -4.80 18.25
N VAL A 105 10.06 -3.77 19.07
CA VAL A 105 8.87 -2.91 18.97
C VAL A 105 8.80 -2.25 17.59
N TRP A 106 9.95 -1.79 17.10
CA TRP A 106 10.04 -1.14 15.80
C TRP A 106 9.89 -2.14 14.64
N TYR A 107 10.38 -3.37 14.81
CA TYR A 107 10.11 -4.48 13.89
C TYR A 107 8.61 -4.77 13.76
N HIS A 108 7.90 -4.88 14.88
CA HIS A 108 6.45 -5.10 14.87
C HIS A 108 5.69 -3.93 14.24
N ALA A 109 6.11 -2.69 14.50
CA ALA A 109 5.54 -1.51 13.85
C ALA A 109 5.73 -1.57 12.32
N PHE A 110 6.93 -1.95 11.86
CA PHE A 110 7.21 -2.09 10.43
C PHE A 110 6.40 -3.23 9.80
N ASN A 111 6.29 -4.38 10.47
CA ASN A 111 5.44 -5.47 10.00
C ASN A 111 3.97 -5.04 9.86
N ARG A 112 3.41 -4.34 10.86
CA ARG A 112 2.05 -3.79 10.80
C ARG A 112 1.87 -2.85 9.60
N PHE A 113 2.85 -1.98 9.34
CA PHE A 113 2.83 -1.11 8.18
C PHE A 113 2.77 -1.90 6.86
N VAL A 114 3.57 -2.96 6.71
CA VAL A 114 3.53 -3.85 5.54
C VAL A 114 2.18 -4.56 5.39
N GLU A 115 1.59 -5.03 6.49
CA GLU A 115 0.24 -5.62 6.47
C GLU A 115 -0.83 -4.62 6.01
N ILE A 116 -0.72 -3.35 6.42
CA ILE A 116 -1.64 -2.29 5.99
C ILE A 116 -1.49 -2.02 4.49
N LEU A 117 -0.26 -1.98 3.94
CA LEU A 117 -0.04 -1.88 2.50
C LEU A 117 -0.71 -3.04 1.73
N GLY A 118 -0.62 -4.27 2.24
CA GLY A 118 -1.32 -5.42 1.66
C GLY A 118 -2.85 -5.27 1.69
N LYS A 119 -3.41 -4.72 2.77
CA LYS A 119 -4.85 -4.42 2.88
C LYS A 119 -5.27 -3.31 1.91
N ILE A 120 -4.47 -2.27 1.75
CA ILE A 120 -4.68 -1.19 0.77
C ILE A 120 -4.69 -1.77 -0.63
N LYS A 121 -3.71 -2.60 -0.98
CA LYS A 121 -3.64 -3.32 -2.25
C LYS A 121 -4.90 -4.14 -2.53
N THR A 122 -5.34 -4.93 -1.56
CA THR A 122 -6.57 -5.74 -1.67
C THR A 122 -7.82 -4.87 -1.85
N PHE A 123 -7.86 -3.72 -1.18
CA PHE A 123 -8.95 -2.77 -1.32
C PHE A 123 -8.93 -2.11 -2.71
N ALA A 124 -7.76 -1.71 -3.22
CA ALA A 124 -7.55 -1.17 -4.56
C ALA A 124 -8.06 -2.12 -5.65
N GLU A 125 -7.73 -3.42 -5.57
CA GLU A 125 -8.25 -4.44 -6.50
C GLU A 125 -9.78 -4.47 -6.52
N LYS A 126 -10.40 -4.44 -5.34
CA LYS A 126 -11.87 -4.47 -5.24
C LYS A 126 -12.49 -3.21 -5.81
N VAL A 127 -12.01 -2.03 -5.39
CA VAL A 127 -12.63 -0.76 -5.77
C VAL A 127 -12.41 -0.41 -7.24
N SER A 128 -11.26 -0.73 -7.82
CA SER A 128 -10.98 -0.51 -9.25
C SER A 128 -11.95 -1.24 -10.21
N GLN A 129 -12.59 -2.32 -9.74
CA GLN A 129 -13.53 -3.14 -10.51
C GLN A 129 -15.01 -2.84 -10.18
N LEU A 130 -15.30 -1.96 -9.22
CA LEU A 130 -16.68 -1.64 -8.80
C LEU A 130 -17.34 -0.67 -9.77
N GLN A 131 -18.11 -1.22 -10.72
CA GLN A 131 -18.98 -0.49 -11.65
C GLN A 131 -20.25 0.07 -10.98
N GLY A 132 -20.64 1.31 -11.34
CA GLY A 132 -21.69 2.11 -10.70
C GLY A 132 -23.05 1.44 -10.46
N PHE A 133 -23.50 0.50 -11.29
CA PHE A 133 -24.81 -0.16 -11.10
C PHE A 133 -24.86 -1.18 -9.96
N LYS A 134 -23.70 -1.72 -9.50
CA LYS A 134 -23.63 -2.66 -8.37
C LYS A 134 -23.59 -1.96 -6.99
N VAL A 135 -23.74 -0.63 -6.94
CA VAL A 135 -23.18 0.22 -5.87
C VAL A 135 -24.21 0.89 -4.94
N TYR A 136 -25.51 0.87 -5.24
CA TYR A 136 -26.49 1.55 -4.38
C TYR A 136 -26.44 1.10 -2.89
N PHE A 137 -25.96 -0.11 -2.62
CA PHE A 137 -25.81 -0.66 -1.27
C PHE A 137 -24.36 -0.70 -0.73
N LYS A 138 -23.36 -0.14 -1.45
CA LYS A 138 -21.93 -0.30 -1.10
C LYS A 138 -21.17 1.00 -0.86
N ALA A 139 -21.68 2.18 -1.23
CA ALA A 139 -21.00 3.46 -1.04
C ALA A 139 -20.56 3.68 0.43
N LYS A 140 -21.46 3.44 1.39
CA LYS A 140 -21.14 3.51 2.82
C LYS A 140 -20.02 2.56 3.23
N SER A 141 -20.07 1.31 2.77
CA SER A 141 -19.05 0.31 3.08
C SER A 141 -17.68 0.65 2.47
N VAL A 142 -17.66 1.21 1.24
CA VAL A 142 -16.43 1.70 0.61
C VAL A 142 -15.85 2.86 1.41
N SER A 143 -16.69 3.83 1.80
CA SER A 143 -16.28 4.98 2.61
C SER A 143 -15.69 4.56 3.96
N GLU A 144 -16.41 3.73 4.71
CA GLU A 144 -15.95 3.22 6.02
C GLU A 144 -14.63 2.46 5.89
N LYS A 145 -14.52 1.60 4.87
CA LYS A 145 -13.30 0.82 4.66
C LYS A 145 -12.12 1.68 4.23
N PHE A 146 -12.34 2.65 3.36
CA PHE A 146 -11.30 3.59 2.94
C PHE A 146 -10.77 4.38 4.13
N ASN A 147 -11.66 5.02 4.90
CA ASN A 147 -11.28 5.84 6.05
C ASN A 147 -10.52 5.01 7.10
N LEU A 148 -11.00 3.82 7.42
CA LEU A 148 -10.31 2.92 8.34
C LEU A 148 -8.89 2.58 7.87
N LEU A 149 -8.71 2.30 6.57
CA LEU A 149 -7.40 1.98 6.01
C LEU A 149 -6.46 3.19 6.00
N MET A 150 -6.97 4.39 5.71
CA MET A 150 -6.15 5.61 5.72
C MET A 150 -5.75 6.00 7.14
N ASP A 151 -6.63 5.84 8.12
CA ASP A 151 -6.30 6.07 9.52
C ASP A 151 -5.26 5.06 10.03
N ASP A 152 -5.43 3.78 9.71
CA ASP A 152 -4.43 2.74 10.04
C ASP A 152 -3.07 3.06 9.41
N TYR A 153 -3.06 3.46 8.14
CA TYR A 153 -1.86 3.86 7.42
C TYR A 153 -1.17 5.06 8.07
N ASP A 154 -1.92 6.13 8.37
CA ASP A 154 -1.39 7.33 9.01
C ASP A 154 -0.76 7.03 10.37
N ASN A 155 -1.42 6.18 11.15
CA ASN A 155 -0.91 5.76 12.44
C ASN A 155 0.36 4.92 12.30
N ALA A 156 0.42 4.01 11.33
CA ALA A 156 1.63 3.22 11.08
C ALA A 156 2.82 4.09 10.60
N MET A 157 2.57 5.09 9.75
CA MET A 157 3.59 6.06 9.32
C MET A 157 4.14 6.86 10.52
N LYS A 158 3.28 7.23 11.47
CA LYS A 158 3.65 7.93 12.71
C LYS A 158 4.44 7.04 13.67
N ASP A 159 3.99 5.80 13.89
CA ASP A 159 4.65 4.82 14.77
C ASP A 159 6.10 4.55 14.32
N LEU A 160 6.34 4.59 13.00
CA LEU A 160 7.67 4.42 12.40
C LEU A 160 8.51 5.71 12.40
N ASN A 161 7.96 6.84 12.84
CA ASN A 161 8.58 8.17 12.80
C ASN A 161 9.14 8.53 11.42
N PHE A 162 8.43 8.18 10.34
CA PHE A 162 8.86 8.59 9.02
C PHE A 162 8.82 10.12 8.92
N THR A 163 9.89 10.71 8.36
CA THR A 163 10.10 12.18 8.28
C THR A 163 9.12 12.87 7.32
N MET A 164 8.08 12.18 6.85
CA MET A 164 7.13 12.61 5.82
C MET A 164 5.78 13.08 6.41
N ALA A 165 5.70 13.40 7.70
CA ALA A 165 4.45 13.76 8.39
C ALA A 165 3.65 14.86 7.67
N ILE A 166 4.30 15.93 7.23
CA ILE A 166 3.64 17.05 6.52
C ILE A 166 3.02 16.59 5.19
N ALA A 167 3.80 15.86 4.37
CA ALA A 167 3.31 15.35 3.09
C ALA A 167 2.16 14.35 3.29
N ASN A 168 2.22 13.55 4.35
CA ASN A 168 1.16 12.61 4.70
C ASN A 168 -0.14 13.33 5.11
N ASP A 169 -0.04 14.39 5.92
CA ASP A 169 -1.20 15.19 6.33
C ASP A 169 -1.84 15.94 5.15
N GLN A 170 -1.02 16.45 4.21
CA GLN A 170 -1.50 17.06 2.97
C GLN A 170 -2.24 16.05 2.09
N GLN A 171 -1.65 14.87 1.89
CA GLN A 171 -2.28 13.80 1.10
C GLN A 171 -3.64 13.39 1.66
N ARG A 172 -3.81 13.39 2.98
CA ARG A 172 -5.09 13.07 3.63
C ARG A 172 -6.24 13.98 3.20
N GLN A 173 -5.96 15.25 2.89
CA GLN A 173 -7.00 16.16 2.38
C GLN A 173 -7.46 15.76 0.97
N ILE A 174 -6.48 15.48 0.09
CA ILE A 174 -6.72 15.02 -1.29
C ILE A 174 -7.51 13.71 -1.31
N ASP A 175 -7.21 12.82 -0.37
CA ASP A 175 -7.92 11.54 -0.24
C ASP A 175 -9.39 11.69 0.11
N ASN A 176 -9.70 12.60 1.03
CA ASN A 176 -11.09 12.87 1.40
C ASN A 176 -11.89 13.46 0.23
N GLU A 177 -11.28 14.36 -0.54
CA GLU A 177 -11.88 14.94 -1.75
C GLU A 177 -12.10 13.87 -2.83
N SER A 178 -11.08 13.04 -3.08
CA SER A 178 -11.13 11.95 -4.05
C SER A 178 -12.18 10.90 -3.70
N LEU A 179 -12.26 10.52 -2.42
CA LEU A 179 -13.29 9.63 -1.91
C LEU A 179 -14.69 10.21 -2.12
N LYS A 180 -14.91 11.48 -1.73
CA LYS A 180 -16.22 12.13 -1.84
C LYS A 180 -16.69 12.22 -3.30
N ALA A 181 -15.79 12.56 -4.21
CA ALA A 181 -16.10 12.67 -5.64
C ALA A 181 -16.53 11.32 -6.23
N ASP A 182 -15.76 10.24 -5.99
CA ASP A 182 -16.12 8.91 -6.49
C ASP A 182 -17.41 8.37 -5.82
N LEU A 183 -17.62 8.62 -4.52
CA LEU A 183 -18.88 8.27 -3.85
C LEU A 183 -20.09 9.01 -4.42
N SER A 184 -19.92 10.25 -4.90
CA SER A 184 -20.99 10.99 -5.57
C SER A 184 -21.37 10.34 -6.89
N GLU A 185 -20.38 10.00 -7.73
CA GLU A 185 -20.62 9.30 -8.99
C GLU A 185 -21.24 7.91 -8.78
N MET A 186 -20.84 7.21 -7.72
CA MET A 186 -21.48 5.96 -7.29
C MET A 186 -22.98 6.12 -6.99
N ASN A 187 -23.40 7.31 -6.51
CA ASN A 187 -24.79 7.62 -6.16
C ASN A 187 -25.59 8.28 -7.30
N GLU A 188 -24.95 9.02 -8.21
CA GLU A 188 -25.63 9.79 -9.27
C GLU A 188 -26.21 8.94 -10.41
N VAL A 189 -25.71 7.71 -10.64
CA VAL A 189 -26.23 6.82 -11.71
C VAL A 189 -27.73 6.49 -11.53
N VAL A 190 -28.27 6.73 -10.33
CA VAL A 190 -29.69 6.58 -10.00
C VAL A 190 -30.58 7.55 -10.79
N PHE A 191 -30.13 8.80 -11.02
CA PHE A 191 -31.01 9.81 -11.62
C PHE A 191 -31.21 9.65 -13.13
N LEU A 192 -30.24 9.10 -13.85
CA LEU A 192 -30.32 8.94 -15.30
C LEU A 192 -31.22 7.77 -15.74
N PHE A 193 -31.41 6.76 -14.88
CA PHE A 193 -32.30 5.63 -15.18
C PHE A 193 -33.78 5.92 -14.89
N PHE A 194 -34.11 6.83 -13.97
CA PHE A 194 -35.50 7.19 -13.66
C PHE A 194 -36.12 8.20 -14.66
N PHE A 195 -35.32 8.85 -15.51
CA PHE A 195 -35.82 9.78 -16.54
C PHE A 195 -35.88 9.18 -17.97
N SER A 196 -35.64 7.87 -18.12
CA SER A 196 -35.70 7.19 -19.44
C SER A 196 -36.84 6.16 -19.57
N PHE A 197 -37.87 6.23 -18.72
CA PHE A 197 -39.12 5.46 -18.85
C PHE A 197 -40.34 6.35 -18.66
#